data_AF-A0A7V9LE64-F1
#
_entry.id   AF-A0A7V9LE64-F1
#
_cell.length_a   1.000
_cell.length_b   1.000
_cell.length_c   1.000
_cell.angle_alpha   90.00
_cell.angle_beta   90.00
_cell.angle_gamma   90.00
#
_symmetry.space_group_name_H-M   'P 1'
#
loop_
_entity.id
_entity.type
_entity.pdbx_description
1 polymer ?
#
loop_
_entity_poly.entity_id
_entity_poly.type
_entity_poly.pdbx_seq_one_letter_code
_entity_poly.pdbx_strand_id
1 'polypeptide(L)'
;ALSIDLTAKEVTTPRGTIRYDRIVSSAPLPALARLAGVEHANVFTSNKVLVFNLGFDKKGLRGVHWMYFPDRSLCFYRVGWYDNILDGDRMSLYVEVGAPHDATFDADALRARVLSDLTREGIVDGHQLISHHHVVLDPAYCHITKASLAETERLHAVFQAAHVHSVGRYGRWTYCSIEDNLLETRALAKGL
;
A
#
# COMPACT_ATOMS: atom_id res chain seq x y z
N ALA A 1 -12.71 12.86 -3.46
CA ALA A 1 -13.28 14.15 -3.02
C ALA A 1 -12.27 15.26 -3.30
N LEU A 2 -12.74 16.49 -3.47
CA LEU A 2 -11.92 17.69 -3.55
C LEU A 2 -11.80 18.35 -2.17
N SER A 3 -12.87 18.31 -1.37
CA SER A 3 -12.89 18.76 0.02
C SER A 3 -14.03 18.10 0.79
N ILE A 4 -13.98 18.19 2.12
CA ILE A 4 -15.00 17.75 3.07
C ILE A 4 -15.23 18.90 4.05
N ASP A 5 -16.46 19.42 4.11
CA ASP A 5 -16.87 20.36 5.14
C ASP A 5 -17.53 19.58 6.28
N LEU A 6 -16.82 19.50 7.41
CA LEU A 6 -17.29 18.77 8.59
C LEU A 6 -18.47 19.45 9.29
N THR A 7 -18.64 20.76 9.12
CA THR A 7 -19.72 21.55 9.74
C THR A 7 -20.99 21.48 8.92
N ALA A 8 -20.88 21.73 7.61
CA ALA A 8 -22.01 21.62 6.68
C ALA A 8 -22.38 20.15 6.39
N LYS A 9 -21.52 19.20 6.77
CA LYS A 9 -21.61 17.77 6.44
C LYS A 9 -21.76 17.55 4.92
N GLU A 10 -20.86 18.15 4.17
CA GLU A 10 -20.85 18.11 2.71
C GLU A 10 -19.49 17.64 2.17
N VAL A 11 -19.52 16.78 1.15
CA VAL A 11 -18.35 16.34 0.41
C VAL A 11 -18.41 16.96 -0.98
N THR A 12 -17.41 17.76 -1.33
CA THR A 12 -17.27 18.27 -2.69
C THR A 12 -16.54 17.25 -3.54
N THR A 13 -17.08 16.91 -4.70
CA THR A 13 -16.46 16.02 -5.70
C THR A 13 -16.31 16.76 -7.03
N PRO A 14 -15.54 16.23 -7.99
CA PRO A 14 -15.50 16.79 -9.34
C PRO A 14 -16.86 16.83 -10.05
N ARG A 15 -17.87 16.10 -9.54
CA ARG A 15 -19.22 16.02 -10.11
C ARG A 15 -20.27 16.80 -9.32
N GLY A 16 -19.87 17.54 -8.29
CA GLY A 16 -20.76 18.30 -7.42
C GLY A 16 -20.68 17.89 -5.95
N THR A 17 -21.61 18.42 -5.16
CA THR A 17 -21.63 18.32 -3.71
C THR A 17 -22.60 17.24 -3.23
N ILE A 18 -22.18 16.46 -2.24
CA ILE A 18 -22.97 15.38 -1.63
C ILE A 18 -23.07 15.67 -0.13
N ARG A 19 -24.29 15.80 0.40
CA ARG A 19 -24.52 15.82 1.85
C ARG A 19 -24.39 14.42 2.43
N TYR A 20 -23.85 14.32 3.63
CA TYR A 20 -23.67 13.04 4.31
C TYR A 20 -24.23 13.04 5.73
N ASP A 21 -24.78 11.91 6.13
CA ASP A 21 -25.02 11.62 7.55
C ASP A 21 -23.76 11.05 8.20
N ARG A 22 -23.07 10.18 7.46
CA ARG A 22 -21.80 9.55 7.85
C ARG A 22 -20.86 9.42 6.65
N ILE A 23 -19.55 9.46 6.91
CA ILE A 23 -18.52 9.07 5.94
C ILE A 23 -17.78 7.86 6.51
N VAL A 24 -17.54 6.85 5.68
CA VAL A 24 -16.52 5.81 5.95
C VAL A 24 -15.43 5.99 4.91
N SER A 25 -14.22 6.32 5.35
CA SER A 25 -13.09 6.63 4.48
C SER A 25 -11.91 5.71 4.77
N SER A 26 -11.40 5.05 3.73
CA SER A 26 -10.15 4.29 3.75
C SER A 26 -8.96 5.07 3.19
N ALA A 27 -9.13 6.38 2.95
CA ALA A 27 -8.04 7.23 2.48
C ALA A 27 -6.95 7.35 3.56
N PRO A 28 -5.68 7.59 3.18
CA PRO A 28 -4.63 7.88 4.16
C PRO A 28 -5.03 9.02 5.08
N LEU A 29 -4.84 8.84 6.40
CA LEU A 29 -5.28 9.78 7.42
C LEU A 29 -4.79 11.23 7.19
N PRO A 30 -3.52 11.48 6.78
CA PRO A 30 -3.07 12.84 6.45
C PRO A 30 -3.81 13.43 5.24
N ALA A 31 -4.13 12.61 4.25
CA ALA A 31 -4.88 13.05 3.08
C ALA A 31 -6.34 13.38 3.44
N LEU A 32 -6.96 12.58 4.30
CA LEU A 32 -8.30 12.84 4.83
C LEU A 32 -8.34 14.15 5.63
N ALA A 33 -7.34 14.39 6.49
CA ALA A 33 -7.21 15.63 7.25
C ALA A 33 -7.08 16.86 6.34
N ARG A 34 -6.25 16.80 5.29
CA ARG A 34 -6.17 17.86 4.29
C ARG A 34 -7.49 18.10 3.56
N LEU A 35 -8.18 17.05 3.13
CA LEU A 35 -9.49 17.17 2.48
C LEU A 35 -10.52 17.84 3.40
N ALA A 36 -10.46 17.56 4.70
CA ALA A 36 -11.36 18.10 5.71
C ALA A 36 -10.95 19.47 6.27
N GLY A 37 -9.83 20.04 5.81
CA GLY A 37 -9.29 21.29 6.38
C GLY A 37 -8.86 21.19 7.84
N VAL A 38 -8.56 19.98 8.34
CA VAL A 38 -8.12 19.74 9.71
C VAL A 38 -6.59 19.75 9.74
N GLU A 39 -6.01 20.70 10.49
CA GLU A 39 -4.56 20.73 10.69
C GLU A 39 -4.07 19.47 11.42
N HIS A 40 -2.89 18.99 11.04
CA HIS A 40 -2.25 17.86 11.68
C HIS A 40 -0.74 18.00 11.78
N ALA A 41 -0.13 17.35 12.76
CA ALA A 41 1.32 17.34 12.93
C ALA A 41 2.01 16.57 11.78
N ASN A 42 3.24 16.97 11.44
CA ASN A 42 4.06 16.28 10.43
C ASN A 42 4.75 15.04 11.02
N VAL A 43 3.95 14.08 11.50
CA VAL A 43 4.43 12.87 12.21
C VAL A 43 4.12 11.57 11.44
N PHE A 44 3.36 11.68 10.35
CA PHE A 44 2.94 10.57 9.52
C PHE A 44 3.98 10.33 8.42
N THR A 45 4.83 9.33 8.63
CA THR A 45 5.84 8.91 7.64
C THR A 45 5.61 7.47 7.21
N SER A 46 6.02 7.16 5.98
CA SER A 46 5.94 5.82 5.40
C SER A 46 7.09 5.61 4.43
N ASN A 47 7.32 4.38 4.01
CA ASN A 47 8.12 4.10 2.82
C ASN A 47 7.23 4.01 1.57
N LYS A 48 7.88 4.05 0.41
CA LYS A 48 7.34 3.60 -0.88
C LYS A 48 7.79 2.17 -1.15
N VAL A 49 7.01 1.44 -1.95
CA VAL A 49 7.44 0.15 -2.50
C VAL A 49 7.13 0.14 -4.00
N LEU A 50 8.14 -0.07 -4.83
CA LEU A 50 7.95 -0.41 -6.23
C LEU A 50 7.80 -1.94 -6.32
N VAL A 51 6.68 -2.39 -6.86
CA VAL A 51 6.41 -3.81 -7.09
C VAL A 51 6.52 -4.08 -8.58
N PHE A 52 7.41 -4.98 -8.98
CA PHE A 52 7.43 -5.54 -10.33
C PHE A 52 6.65 -6.84 -10.36
N ASN A 53 5.69 -6.94 -11.29
CA ASN A 53 5.05 -8.20 -11.65
C ASN A 53 5.68 -8.69 -12.95
N LEU A 54 6.30 -9.86 -12.95
CA LEU A 54 7.14 -10.38 -14.03
C LEU A 54 6.63 -11.75 -14.46
N GLY A 55 6.32 -11.93 -15.75
CA GLY A 55 5.90 -13.21 -16.32
C GLY A 55 6.94 -13.77 -17.27
N PHE A 56 7.24 -15.07 -17.15
CA PHE A 56 8.29 -15.75 -17.91
C PHE A 56 7.73 -16.82 -18.85
N ASP A 57 8.54 -17.27 -19.80
CA ASP A 57 8.20 -18.25 -20.83
C ASP A 57 8.00 -19.68 -20.30
N LYS A 58 8.65 -20.04 -19.19
CA LYS A 58 8.64 -21.38 -18.61
C LYS A 58 8.50 -21.37 -17.07
N LYS A 59 8.24 -22.53 -16.47
CA LYS A 59 8.15 -22.71 -15.02
C LYS A 59 9.52 -22.59 -14.35
N GLY A 60 9.54 -21.99 -13.17
CA GLY A 60 10.71 -21.92 -12.29
C GLY A 60 10.58 -22.83 -11.08
N LEU A 61 11.05 -22.34 -9.92
CA LEU A 61 10.99 -23.04 -8.64
C LEU A 61 9.54 -23.38 -8.24
N ARG A 62 9.33 -24.59 -7.72
CA ARG A 62 8.01 -25.08 -7.24
C ARG A 62 7.97 -25.15 -5.72
N GLY A 63 6.77 -25.11 -5.15
CA GLY A 63 6.54 -25.32 -3.72
C GLY A 63 6.97 -24.16 -2.82
N VAL A 64 7.33 -23.01 -3.40
CA VAL A 64 7.71 -21.80 -2.68
C VAL A 64 6.72 -20.69 -3.02
N HIS A 65 6.15 -20.03 -2.01
CA HIS A 65 5.22 -18.92 -2.21
C HIS A 65 5.93 -17.56 -2.18
N TRP A 66 6.87 -17.37 -1.25
CA TRP A 66 7.71 -16.17 -1.18
C TRP A 66 9.04 -16.45 -0.47
N MET A 67 10.02 -15.59 -0.72
CA MET A 67 11.32 -15.60 -0.06
C MET A 67 11.75 -14.18 0.31
N TYR A 68 12.47 -14.06 1.42
CA TYR A 68 13.07 -12.83 1.89
C TYR A 68 14.57 -12.81 1.62
N PHE A 69 15.08 -11.63 1.28
CA PHE A 69 16.46 -11.42 0.89
C PHE A 69 17.08 -10.35 1.81
N PRO A 70 17.88 -10.75 2.81
CA PRO A 70 18.47 -9.81 3.76
C PRO A 70 19.75 -9.14 3.22
N ASP A 71 20.30 -9.61 2.10
CA ASP A 71 21.51 -9.05 1.50
C ASP A 71 21.25 -7.64 0.95
N ARG A 72 21.91 -6.65 1.55
CA ARG A 72 21.78 -5.23 1.19
C ARG A 72 22.36 -4.90 -0.19
N SER A 73 23.11 -5.81 -0.80
CA SER A 73 23.60 -5.63 -2.16
C SER A 73 22.53 -5.88 -3.21
N LEU A 74 21.39 -6.52 -2.85
CA LEU A 74 20.22 -6.71 -3.70
C LEU A 74 19.34 -5.47 -3.71
N CYS A 75 18.68 -5.20 -4.83
CA CYS A 75 17.70 -4.12 -4.93
C CYS A 75 16.33 -4.47 -4.32
N PHE A 76 16.03 -5.74 -4.09
CA PHE A 76 14.76 -6.20 -3.54
C PHE A 76 14.95 -6.90 -2.20
N TYR A 77 13.90 -6.87 -1.36
CA TYR A 77 13.90 -7.55 -0.06
C TYR A 77 12.94 -8.76 -0.03
N ARG A 78 12.02 -8.86 -0.99
CA ARG A 78 11.06 -9.96 -1.11
C ARG A 78 10.73 -10.27 -2.56
N VAL A 79 10.66 -11.56 -2.85
CA VAL A 79 10.14 -12.12 -4.11
C VAL A 79 9.04 -13.12 -3.77
N GLY A 80 7.95 -13.14 -4.52
CA GLY A 80 6.97 -14.22 -4.43
C GLY A 80 6.51 -14.75 -5.78
N TRP A 81 6.02 -15.99 -5.78
CA TRP A 81 5.68 -16.78 -6.95
C TRP A 81 4.16 -16.91 -7.07
N TYR A 82 3.52 -16.00 -7.82
CA TYR A 82 2.09 -16.10 -8.11
C TYR A 82 1.73 -17.43 -8.74
N ASP A 83 2.58 -17.96 -9.62
CA ASP A 83 2.33 -19.22 -10.30
C ASP A 83 2.34 -20.43 -9.37
N ASN A 84 3.02 -20.36 -8.22
CA ASN A 84 2.92 -21.44 -7.23
C ASN A 84 1.67 -21.29 -6.36
N ILE A 85 1.19 -20.06 -6.13
CA ILE A 85 -0.04 -19.80 -5.38
C ILE A 85 -1.27 -20.18 -6.20
N LEU A 86 -1.23 -19.94 -7.51
CA LEU A 86 -2.34 -20.13 -8.45
C LEU A 86 -2.22 -21.41 -9.30
N ASP A 87 -1.20 -22.24 -9.05
CA ASP A 87 -0.90 -23.48 -9.78
C ASP A 87 -0.76 -23.29 -11.31
N GLY A 88 0.00 -22.28 -11.73
CA GLY A 88 0.28 -21.99 -13.14
C GLY A 88 1.52 -22.70 -13.69
N ASP A 89 1.53 -22.97 -15.01
CA ASP A 89 2.63 -23.69 -15.70
C ASP A 89 3.83 -22.83 -16.09
N ARG A 90 3.75 -21.50 -15.91
CA ARG A 90 4.83 -20.55 -16.22
C ARG A 90 5.13 -19.69 -15.02
N MET A 91 6.40 -19.38 -14.80
CA MET A 91 6.82 -18.58 -13.66
C MET A 91 6.22 -17.18 -13.75
N SER A 92 5.59 -16.73 -12.67
CA SER A 92 5.14 -15.36 -12.51
C SER A 92 5.49 -14.85 -11.12
N LEU A 93 6.27 -13.78 -11.08
CA LEU A 93 6.85 -13.25 -9.85
C LEU A 93 6.22 -11.90 -9.50
N TYR A 94 6.09 -11.62 -8.20
CA TYR A 94 6.16 -10.25 -7.71
C TYR A 94 7.50 -10.01 -7.01
N VAL A 95 8.11 -8.86 -7.27
CA VAL A 95 9.38 -8.45 -6.66
C VAL A 95 9.20 -7.09 -6.01
N GLU A 96 9.50 -7.00 -4.72
CA GLU A 96 9.32 -5.78 -3.91
C GLU A 96 10.64 -5.06 -3.67
N VAL A 97 10.70 -3.81 -4.14
CA VAL A 97 11.81 -2.88 -3.93
C VAL A 97 11.35 -1.77 -3.00
N GLY A 98 11.91 -1.70 -1.79
CA GLY A 98 11.58 -0.68 -0.80
C GLY A 98 12.39 0.60 -1.04
N ALA A 99 11.75 1.76 -0.87
CA ALA A 99 12.42 3.05 -1.00
C ALA A 99 11.87 4.09 0.00
N PRO A 100 12.65 5.14 0.32
CA PRO A 100 12.15 6.32 1.02
C PRO A 100 10.93 6.96 0.32
N HIS A 101 10.12 7.74 1.05
CA HIS A 101 8.89 8.33 0.49
C HIS A 101 9.14 9.38 -0.61
N ASP A 102 10.32 9.99 -0.63
CA ASP A 102 10.73 11.00 -1.59
C ASP A 102 11.48 10.41 -2.79
N ALA A 103 11.68 9.09 -2.79
CA ALA A 103 12.34 8.40 -3.90
C ALA A 103 11.56 8.55 -5.21
N THR A 104 12.31 8.80 -6.27
CA THR A 104 11.88 8.68 -7.66
C THR A 104 12.43 7.38 -8.24
N PHE A 105 11.65 6.74 -9.11
CA PHE A 105 12.04 5.47 -9.73
C PHE A 105 12.25 5.68 -11.23
N ASP A 106 13.41 5.25 -11.73
CA ASP A 106 13.55 4.84 -13.11
C ASP A 106 13.13 3.37 -13.19
N ALA A 107 11.88 3.12 -13.57
CA ALA A 107 11.31 1.79 -13.56
C ALA A 107 12.00 0.84 -14.55
N ASP A 108 12.53 1.35 -15.67
CA ASP A 108 13.20 0.52 -16.67
C ASP A 108 14.61 0.13 -16.21
N ALA A 109 15.39 1.09 -15.70
CA ALA A 109 16.70 0.80 -15.13
C ALA A 109 16.59 -0.14 -13.91
N LEU A 110 15.59 0.09 -13.05
CA LEU A 110 15.38 -0.75 -11.88
C LEU A 110 14.83 -2.14 -12.24
N ARG A 111 14.02 -2.28 -13.31
CA ARG A 111 13.64 -3.60 -13.85
C ARG A 111 14.86 -4.37 -14.33
N ALA A 112 15.76 -3.72 -15.08
CA ALA A 112 16.99 -4.34 -15.53
C ALA A 112 17.84 -4.82 -14.34
N ARG A 113 17.93 -3.99 -13.29
CA ARG A 113 18.62 -4.37 -12.06
C ARG A 113 17.94 -5.55 -11.34
N VAL A 114 16.61 -5.54 -11.22
CA VAL A 114 15.84 -6.65 -10.63
C VAL A 114 16.11 -7.95 -11.38
N LEU A 115 16.07 -7.96 -12.71
CA LEU A 115 16.34 -9.17 -13.50
C LEU A 115 17.78 -9.68 -13.30
N SER A 116 18.76 -8.76 -13.22
CA SER A 116 20.15 -9.10 -12.91
C SER A 116 20.27 -9.74 -11.53
N ASP A 117 19.65 -9.15 -10.51
CA ASP A 117 19.70 -9.65 -9.14
C ASP A 117 18.93 -10.97 -8.98
N LEU A 118 17.81 -11.16 -9.67
CA LEU A 118 17.10 -12.45 -9.73
C LEU A 118 17.95 -13.55 -10.38
N THR A 119 18.73 -13.20 -11.41
CA THR A 119 19.67 -14.14 -12.06
C THR A 119 20.80 -14.50 -11.12
N ARG A 120 21.35 -13.51 -10.39
CA ARG A 120 22.41 -13.69 -9.40
C ARG A 120 21.98 -14.64 -8.27
N GLU A 121 20.73 -14.54 -7.82
CA GLU A 121 20.15 -15.42 -6.79
C GLU A 121 19.64 -16.76 -7.36
N GLY A 122 19.85 -17.05 -8.66
CA GLY A 122 19.45 -18.30 -9.30
C GLY A 122 17.95 -18.49 -9.47
N ILE A 123 17.14 -17.44 -9.27
CA ILE A 123 15.68 -17.48 -9.46
C ILE A 123 15.34 -17.49 -10.95
N VAL A 124 16.04 -16.66 -11.72
CA VAL A 124 15.92 -16.60 -13.17
C VAL A 124 17.13 -17.31 -13.78
N ASP A 125 16.89 -18.52 -14.30
CA ASP A 125 17.91 -19.30 -15.00
C ASP A 125 17.43 -19.76 -16.39
N GLY A 126 17.96 -19.12 -17.43
CA GLY A 126 17.57 -19.36 -18.82
C GLY A 126 16.08 -19.13 -19.11
N HIS A 127 15.39 -18.33 -18.29
CA HIS A 127 14.01 -17.91 -18.54
C HIS A 127 14.01 -16.64 -19.38
N GLN A 128 13.00 -16.49 -20.24
CA GLN A 128 12.76 -15.26 -20.99
C GLN A 128 11.61 -14.49 -20.36
N LEU A 129 11.81 -13.21 -20.09
CA LEU A 129 10.74 -12.31 -19.64
C LEU A 129 9.81 -12.04 -20.83
N ILE A 130 8.54 -12.44 -20.73
CA ILE A 130 7.54 -12.29 -21.80
C ILE A 130 6.48 -11.24 -21.48
N SER A 131 6.35 -10.86 -20.21
CA SER A 131 5.40 -9.83 -19.78
C SER A 131 5.90 -9.18 -18.50
N HIS A 132 5.67 -7.87 -18.36
CA HIS A 132 5.95 -7.18 -17.12
C HIS A 132 4.97 -6.03 -16.87
N HIS A 133 4.73 -5.75 -15.60
CA HIS A 133 4.02 -4.58 -15.12
C HIS A 133 4.71 -4.09 -13.85
N HIS A 134 4.59 -2.81 -13.52
CA HIS A 134 5.03 -2.30 -12.22
C HIS A 134 3.99 -1.39 -11.61
N VAL A 135 3.96 -1.33 -10.27
CA VAL A 135 3.11 -0.41 -9.51
C VAL A 135 3.93 0.18 -8.37
N VAL A 136 3.78 1.48 -8.15
CA VAL A 136 4.33 2.16 -6.97
C VAL A 136 3.24 2.20 -5.90
N LEU A 137 3.54 1.63 -4.73
CA LEU A 137 2.73 1.74 -3.53
C LEU A 137 3.21 2.96 -2.74
N ASP A 138 2.38 3.98 -2.64
CA ASP A 138 2.64 5.22 -1.91
C ASP A 138 1.36 5.74 -1.25
N PRO A 139 1.20 5.63 0.07
CA PRO A 139 2.11 5.00 1.03
C PRO A 139 2.12 3.45 0.93
N ALA A 140 3.23 2.80 1.32
CA ALA A 140 3.29 1.34 1.43
C ALA A 140 3.19 0.85 2.90
N TYR A 141 4.24 1.04 3.70
CA TYR A 141 4.27 0.74 5.13
C TYR A 141 4.28 2.02 5.94
N CYS A 142 3.25 2.22 6.76
CA CYS A 142 3.20 3.29 7.74
C CYS A 142 4.25 3.04 8.82
N HIS A 143 5.04 4.06 9.15
CA HIS A 143 5.90 4.04 10.32
C HIS A 143 5.07 4.39 11.55
N ILE A 144 5.01 3.46 12.50
CA ILE A 144 4.24 3.63 13.74
C ILE A 144 5.20 4.14 14.82
N THR A 145 5.03 5.40 15.17
CA THR A 145 5.76 6.09 16.25
C THR A 145 4.79 6.55 17.34
N LYS A 146 5.32 6.80 18.55
CA LYS A 146 4.52 7.38 19.64
C LYS A 146 3.80 8.66 19.21
N ALA A 147 4.49 9.52 18.45
CA ALA A 147 3.92 10.77 17.94
C ALA A 147 2.79 10.51 16.92
N SER A 148 2.98 9.56 15.99
CA SER A 148 1.93 9.22 15.01
C SER A 148 0.69 8.59 15.66
N LEU A 149 0.87 7.82 16.74
CA LEU A 149 -0.26 7.22 17.47
C LEU A 149 -1.09 8.30 18.18
N ALA A 150 -0.42 9.19 18.92
CA ALA A 150 -1.10 10.31 19.58
C ALA A 150 -1.85 11.21 18.60
N GLU A 151 -1.24 11.51 17.45
CA GLU A 151 -1.88 12.32 16.41
C GLU A 151 -3.01 11.58 15.70
N THR A 152 -2.90 10.26 15.51
CA THR A 152 -3.98 9.42 14.99
C THR A 152 -5.21 9.48 15.90
N GLU A 153 -5.03 9.30 17.21
CA GLU A 153 -6.11 9.37 18.19
C GLU A 153 -6.79 10.75 18.18
N ARG A 154 -6.00 11.83 18.15
CA ARG A 154 -6.52 13.20 18.07
C ARG A 154 -7.37 13.42 16.83
N LEU A 155 -6.86 13.04 15.65
CA LEU A 155 -7.59 13.18 14.38
C LEU A 155 -8.85 12.32 14.35
N HIS A 156 -8.78 11.09 14.87
CA HIS A 156 -9.95 10.22 14.96
C HIS A 156 -11.03 10.83 15.85
N ALA A 157 -10.69 11.44 16.98
CA ALA A 157 -11.66 12.13 17.82
C ALA A 157 -12.38 13.28 17.07
N VAL A 158 -11.63 14.08 16.31
CA VAL A 158 -12.20 15.15 15.47
C VAL A 158 -13.16 14.59 14.42
N PHE A 159 -12.74 13.54 13.69
CA PHE A 159 -13.57 12.94 12.66
C PHE A 159 -14.81 12.25 13.21
N GLN A 160 -14.70 11.54 14.33
CA GLN A 160 -15.83 10.86 14.95
C GLN A 160 -16.90 11.84 15.42
N ALA A 161 -16.52 13.00 15.98
CA ALA A 161 -17.46 14.06 16.34
C ALA A 161 -18.25 14.60 15.13
N ALA A 162 -17.70 14.49 13.92
CA ALA A 162 -18.33 14.87 12.66
C ALA A 162 -18.95 13.69 11.89
N HIS A 163 -19.07 12.51 12.51
CA HIS A 163 -19.56 11.27 11.88
C HIS A 163 -18.72 10.79 10.67
N VAL A 164 -17.42 11.08 10.71
CA VAL A 164 -16.44 10.59 9.75
C VAL A 164 -15.64 9.47 10.41
N HIS A 165 -15.68 8.29 9.82
CA HIS A 165 -14.99 7.09 10.28
C HIS A 165 -13.80 6.81 9.36
N SER A 166 -12.59 7.07 9.85
CA SER A 166 -11.34 6.77 9.14
C SER A 166 -10.90 5.33 9.46
N VAL A 167 -10.84 4.46 8.45
CA VAL A 167 -10.70 3.01 8.63
C VAL A 167 -9.55 2.41 7.84
N GLY A 168 -9.14 1.23 8.26
CA GLY A 168 -8.15 0.40 7.58
C GLY A 168 -6.71 0.89 7.66
N ARG A 169 -5.79 0.21 6.96
CA ARG A 169 -4.33 0.40 7.08
C ARG A 169 -3.90 1.86 7.12
N TYR A 170 -4.31 2.64 6.12
CA TYR A 170 -3.89 4.03 5.98
C TYR A 170 -4.79 5.02 6.72
N GLY A 171 -6.08 4.71 6.90
CA GLY A 171 -7.01 5.55 7.65
C GLY A 171 -6.80 5.49 9.16
N ARG A 172 -6.34 4.34 9.69
CA ARG A 172 -5.90 4.15 11.08
C ARG A 172 -4.41 4.34 11.28
N TRP A 173 -3.67 4.64 10.21
CA TRP A 173 -2.21 4.77 10.22
C TRP A 173 -1.50 3.63 10.97
N THR A 174 -1.85 2.40 10.62
CA THR A 174 -1.38 1.20 11.31
C THR A 174 -0.94 0.12 10.34
N TYR A 175 -0.32 -0.94 10.87
CA TYR A 175 -0.07 -2.15 10.13
C TYR A 175 -1.22 -3.12 10.32
N CYS A 176 -1.81 -3.60 9.23
CA CYS A 176 -2.85 -4.60 9.27
C CYS A 176 -2.87 -5.43 7.97
N SER A 177 -3.45 -6.63 8.08
CA SER A 177 -3.71 -7.54 6.96
C SER A 177 -5.02 -7.19 6.24
N ILE A 178 -5.31 -7.86 5.12
CA ILE A 178 -6.60 -7.72 4.42
C ILE A 178 -7.74 -8.15 5.34
N GLU A 179 -7.57 -9.26 6.08
CA GLU A 179 -8.58 -9.77 7.00
C GLU A 179 -8.90 -8.76 8.10
N ASP A 180 -7.88 -8.14 8.71
CA ASP A 180 -8.08 -7.11 9.74
C ASP A 180 -8.92 -5.95 9.23
N ASN A 181 -8.67 -5.47 8.00
CA ASN A 181 -9.45 -4.39 7.38
C ASN A 181 -10.93 -4.79 7.20
N LEU A 182 -11.19 -6.05 6.79
CA LEU A 182 -12.55 -6.56 6.62
C LEU A 182 -13.27 -6.72 7.95
N LEU A 183 -12.58 -7.23 8.98
CA LEU A 183 -13.13 -7.39 10.31
C LEU A 183 -13.47 -6.04 10.96
N GLU A 184 -12.56 -5.06 10.85
CA GLU A 184 -12.75 -3.70 11.35
C GLU A 184 -14.00 -3.04 10.74
N THR A 185 -14.08 -3.02 9.41
CA THR A 185 -15.18 -2.37 8.69
C THR A 185 -16.51 -3.09 8.89
N ARG A 186 -16.50 -4.43 9.00
CA ARG A 186 -17.69 -5.21 9.37
C ARG A 186 -18.17 -4.89 10.79
N ALA A 187 -17.26 -4.74 11.75
CA ALA A 187 -17.60 -4.39 13.12
C ALA A 187 -18.19 -2.97 13.19
N LEU A 188 -17.58 -2.01 12.48
CA LEU A 188 -18.10 -0.65 12.34
C LEU A 188 -19.53 -0.67 11.79
N ALA A 189 -19.77 -1.35 10.66
CA ALA A 189 -21.08 -1.41 10.02
C ALA A 189 -22.19 -1.97 10.94
N LYS A 190 -21.86 -2.87 11.87
CA LYS A 190 -22.82 -3.40 12.86
C LYS A 190 -23.14 -2.43 14.00
N GLY A 191 -22.24 -1.48 14.28
CA GLY A 191 -22.38 -0.52 15.37
C GLY A 191 -22.89 0.85 14.95
N LEU A 192 -23.08 1.09 13.65
CA LEU A 192 -23.64 2.33 13.08
C LEU A 192 -25.16 2.32 13.04
#